data_AF-A0A1D2W4C6-F1
#
_entry.id   AF-A0A1D2W4C6-F1
#
_cell.length_a   1.000
_cell.length_b   1.000
_cell.length_c   1.000
_cell.angle_alpha   90.00
_cell.angle_beta   90.00
_cell.angle_gamma   90.00
#
_symmetry.space_group_name_H-M   'P 1'
#
loop_
_entity.id
_entity.type
_entity.pdbx_description
1 polymer ?
#
loop_
_entity_poly.entity_id
_entity_poly.type
_entity_poly.pdbx_seq_one_letter_code
_entity_poly.pdbx_strand_id
1 'polypeptide(L)'
;MLDLGIQKGSKDKSDEYNTKFLNQLDPGEEITGEIYIGEMKKRLIKKTEVDEFYVIITDHKNKQKWICGFITSYYPKSGNIYGEKGGRVYSLIDSLNHALNNVSMNVQESYSVNFDTFRKNINENVGNVKIKAVQSWNPNAKACNLEVVDAKSGSPVEKNGTTDLEQLAQNDPAIKIAQDGLLSKDKEITKKNLAFELKTMLDSEDINKTEFKKALQKIDKL
;
A
#
# COMPACT_ATOMS: atom_id res chain seq x y z
N MET A 1 29.98 17.72 18.94
CA MET A 1 29.63 17.34 17.55
C MET A 1 28.44 16.40 17.66
N LEU A 2 27.31 16.72 17.00
CA LEU A 2 26.07 15.96 17.12
C LEU A 2 26.24 14.60 16.43
N ASP A 3 26.10 13.51 17.17
CA ASP A 3 26.05 12.16 16.61
C ASP A 3 24.70 11.97 15.92
N LEU A 4 24.72 11.85 14.60
CA LEU A 4 23.53 11.72 13.76
C LEU A 4 23.03 10.27 13.65
N GLY A 5 23.63 9.32 14.39
CA GLY A 5 23.25 7.92 14.30
C GLY A 5 23.50 7.33 12.91
N ILE A 6 24.54 7.81 12.21
CA ILE A 6 24.91 7.30 10.89
C ILE A 6 25.46 5.89 11.08
N GLN A 7 24.57 4.91 10.96
CA GLN A 7 24.96 3.53 10.71
C GLN A 7 25.58 3.50 9.31
N LYS A 8 26.92 3.42 9.24
CA LYS A 8 27.59 2.94 8.04
C LYS A 8 26.89 1.64 7.68
N GLY A 9 26.22 1.64 6.52
CA GLY A 9 25.41 0.53 6.04
C GLY A 9 26.09 -0.78 6.39
N SER A 10 25.33 -1.64 7.07
CA SER A 10 25.71 -3.02 7.33
C SER A 10 26.41 -3.57 6.09
N LYS A 11 27.59 -4.14 6.32
CA LYS A 11 28.33 -4.92 5.33
C LYS A 11 27.47 -6.11 4.90
N ASP A 12 26.55 -5.89 3.99
CA ASP A 12 25.99 -6.92 3.13
C ASP A 12 25.89 -6.30 1.74
N LYS A 13 26.86 -6.70 0.91
CA LYS A 13 26.88 -6.69 -0.55
C LYS A 13 25.86 -5.75 -1.19
N SER A 14 26.37 -4.68 -1.80
CA SER A 14 25.77 -4.17 -3.03
C SER A 14 25.70 -5.33 -4.02
N ASP A 15 24.64 -6.11 -3.99
CA ASP A 15 24.22 -6.87 -5.15
C ASP A 15 23.93 -5.81 -6.21
N GLU A 16 24.84 -5.64 -7.17
CA GLU A 16 24.66 -4.69 -8.27
C GLU A 16 23.44 -5.15 -9.08
N TYR A 17 22.28 -4.54 -8.82
CA TYR A 17 21.08 -4.76 -9.61
C TYR A 17 21.28 -4.07 -10.96
N ASN A 18 21.13 -4.82 -12.05
CA ASN A 18 20.96 -4.20 -13.36
C ASN A 18 19.66 -3.38 -13.30
N THR A 19 19.73 -2.09 -13.65
CA THR A 19 18.61 -1.17 -13.45
C THR A 19 18.12 -0.63 -14.79
N LYS A 20 16.82 -0.82 -15.07
CA LYS A 20 16.12 -0.19 -16.20
C LYS A 20 15.19 0.92 -15.69
N PHE A 21 15.05 1.98 -16.47
CA PHE A 21 14.09 3.06 -16.23
C PHE A 21 12.88 2.91 -17.15
N LEU A 22 11.77 3.56 -16.79
CA LEU A 22 10.51 3.49 -17.57
C LEU A 22 10.68 3.81 -19.06
N ASN A 23 11.57 4.73 -19.43
CA ASN A 23 11.83 5.11 -20.82
C ASN A 23 12.73 4.12 -21.58
N GLN A 24 13.19 3.06 -20.93
CA GLN A 24 13.97 1.96 -21.51
C GLN A 24 13.14 0.67 -21.61
N LEU A 25 11.82 0.77 -21.39
CA LEU A 25 10.88 -0.32 -21.56
C LEU A 25 10.20 -0.21 -22.93
N ASP A 26 10.31 -1.27 -23.69
CA ASP A 26 9.60 -1.42 -24.96
C ASP A 26 8.16 -1.91 -24.71
N PRO A 27 7.17 -1.44 -25.50
CA PRO A 27 5.83 -1.99 -25.48
C PRO A 27 5.83 -3.51 -25.69
N GLY A 28 5.17 -4.23 -24.79
CA GLY A 28 5.12 -5.69 -24.77
C GLY A 28 6.10 -6.34 -23.80
N GLU A 29 7.09 -5.61 -23.25
CA GLU A 29 7.95 -6.16 -22.20
C GLU A 29 7.12 -6.58 -20.97
N GLU A 30 7.46 -7.74 -20.40
CA GLU A 30 6.90 -8.22 -19.15
C GLU A 30 7.94 -8.14 -18.04
N ILE A 31 7.53 -7.61 -16.89
CA ILE A 31 8.35 -7.37 -15.71
C ILE A 31 7.72 -8.13 -14.56
N THR A 32 8.51 -8.88 -13.79
CA THR A 32 8.02 -9.54 -12.57
C THR A 32 8.94 -9.19 -11.42
N GLY A 33 8.37 -8.89 -10.26
CA GLY A 33 9.17 -8.67 -9.06
C GLY A 33 8.38 -8.03 -7.93
N GLU A 34 9.09 -7.73 -6.85
CA GLU A 34 8.54 -7.06 -5.68
C GLU A 34 8.26 -5.60 -5.98
N ILE A 35 7.05 -5.12 -5.65
CA ILE A 35 6.63 -3.74 -5.91
C ILE A 35 6.88 -2.85 -4.69
N TYR A 36 7.38 -1.65 -4.95
CA TYR A 36 7.47 -0.60 -3.97
C TYR A 36 7.11 0.75 -4.57
N ILE A 37 6.26 1.51 -3.89
CA ILE A 37 5.88 2.87 -4.24
C ILE A 37 6.64 3.85 -3.35
N GLY A 38 7.46 4.68 -3.99
CA GLY A 38 8.21 5.76 -3.34
C GLY A 38 7.32 6.93 -2.90
N GLU A 39 7.89 7.82 -2.09
CA GLU A 39 7.19 9.03 -1.64
C GLU A 39 6.91 10.00 -2.80
N MET A 40 5.91 10.86 -2.59
CA MET A 40 5.64 11.98 -3.48
C MET A 40 6.80 12.97 -3.39
N LYS A 41 7.28 13.42 -4.56
CA LYS A 41 8.36 14.38 -4.67
C LYS A 41 7.99 15.46 -5.67
N LYS A 42 8.55 16.64 -5.46
CA LYS A 42 8.46 17.73 -6.42
C LYS A 42 9.70 17.73 -7.31
N ARG A 43 9.50 17.87 -8.62
CA ARG A 43 10.58 17.98 -9.60
C ARG A 43 10.36 19.18 -10.50
N LEU A 44 11.41 19.96 -10.72
CA LEU A 44 11.37 21.09 -11.66
C LEU A 44 11.63 20.60 -13.10
N ILE A 45 10.67 20.80 -14.00
CA ILE A 45 10.80 20.49 -15.43
C ILE A 45 10.52 21.77 -16.23
N LYS A 46 11.51 22.26 -16.98
CA LYS A 46 11.37 23.43 -17.87
C LYS A 46 10.67 24.63 -17.20
N LYS A 47 11.03 24.92 -15.94
CA LYS A 47 10.48 25.99 -15.06
C LYS A 47 9.10 25.71 -14.44
N THR A 48 8.52 24.54 -14.66
CA THR A 48 7.28 24.10 -14.01
C THR A 48 7.61 23.05 -12.96
N GLU A 49 7.11 23.25 -11.74
CA GLU A 49 7.18 22.23 -10.69
C GLU A 49 6.09 21.18 -10.95
N VAL A 50 6.47 19.91 -10.97
CA VAL A 50 5.55 18.79 -11.13
C VAL A 50 5.67 17.84 -9.96
N ASP A 51 4.55 17.23 -9.58
CA ASP A 51 4.53 16.16 -8.60
C ASP A 51 4.84 14.82 -9.29
N GLU A 52 5.75 14.07 -8.69
CA GLU A 52 6.22 12.79 -9.17
C GLU A 52 6.38 11.80 -8.03
N PHE A 53 6.02 10.55 -8.28
CA PHE A 53 6.43 9.43 -7.44
C PHE A 53 7.05 8.33 -8.30
N TYR A 54 7.68 7.36 -7.64
CA TYR A 54 8.34 6.25 -8.32
C TYR A 54 7.68 4.93 -7.95
N VAL A 55 7.45 4.08 -8.93
CA VAL A 55 7.17 2.65 -8.73
C VAL A 55 8.46 1.90 -9.03
N ILE A 56 8.91 1.11 -8.06
CA ILE A 56 10.13 0.33 -8.13
C ILE A 56 9.73 -1.13 -8.14
N ILE A 57 10.16 -1.88 -9.15
CA ILE A 57 10.00 -3.33 -9.21
C ILE A 57 11.37 -3.97 -9.03
N THR A 58 11.50 -4.94 -8.13
CA THR A 58 12.78 -5.62 -7.88
C THR A 58 12.65 -7.12 -8.05
N ASP A 59 13.37 -7.68 -9.00
CA ASP A 59 13.58 -9.12 -9.15
C ASP A 59 14.89 -9.51 -8.47
N HIS A 60 14.78 -9.99 -7.23
CA HIS A 60 15.91 -10.44 -6.43
C HIS A 60 16.61 -11.65 -7.04
N LYS A 61 15.88 -12.52 -7.75
CA LYS A 61 16.42 -13.74 -8.34
C LYS A 61 17.34 -13.43 -9.52
N ASN A 62 16.89 -12.53 -10.39
CA ASN A 62 17.65 -12.14 -11.59
C ASN A 62 18.51 -10.89 -11.38
N LYS A 63 18.53 -10.33 -10.16
CA LYS A 63 19.20 -9.06 -9.83
C LYS A 63 18.85 -7.94 -10.80
N GLN A 64 17.57 -7.84 -11.13
CA GLN A 64 17.05 -6.82 -12.03
C GLN A 64 16.14 -5.87 -11.25
N LYS A 65 16.31 -4.57 -11.48
CA LYS A 65 15.48 -3.52 -10.89
C LYS A 65 14.90 -2.66 -11.99
N TRP A 66 13.67 -2.22 -11.80
CA TRP A 66 13.00 -1.25 -12.65
C TRP A 66 12.58 -0.05 -11.82
N ILE A 67 12.91 1.16 -12.28
CA ILE A 67 12.56 2.41 -11.61
C ILE A 67 11.68 3.22 -12.55
N CYS A 68 10.40 3.32 -12.21
CA CYS A 68 9.38 3.90 -13.07
C CYS A 68 8.80 5.17 -12.46
N GLY A 69 9.15 6.33 -13.03
CA GLY A 69 8.66 7.63 -12.58
C GLY A 69 7.28 7.97 -13.15
N PHE A 70 6.35 8.37 -12.27
CA PHE A 70 5.00 8.78 -12.61
C PHE A 70 4.81 10.26 -12.26
N ILE A 71 4.64 11.09 -13.29
CA ILE A 71 4.18 12.47 -13.12
C ILE A 71 2.66 12.45 -12.94
N THR A 72 2.16 13.16 -11.94
CA THR A 72 0.73 13.20 -11.61
C THR A 72 0.31 14.59 -11.15
N SER A 73 -1.00 14.84 -11.18
CA SER A 73 -1.60 15.99 -10.50
C SER A 73 -1.85 15.61 -9.05
N TYR A 74 -1.11 16.21 -8.12
CA TYR A 74 -1.30 16.01 -6.68
C TYR A 74 -2.02 17.20 -6.06
N TYR A 75 -2.97 16.93 -5.18
CA TYR A 75 -3.77 17.95 -4.48
C TYR A 75 -3.42 17.95 -2.99
N PRO A 76 -2.50 18.81 -2.52
CA PRO A 76 -1.97 18.75 -1.16
C PRO A 76 -3.01 18.85 -0.05
N LYS A 77 -4.14 19.54 -0.30
CA LYS A 77 -5.22 19.68 0.69
C LYS A 77 -5.95 18.37 0.98
N SER A 78 -6.11 17.50 -0.02
CA SER A 78 -6.76 16.19 0.12
C SER A 78 -5.76 15.03 0.18
N GLY A 79 -4.52 15.28 -0.22
CA GLY A 79 -3.51 14.23 -0.41
C GLY A 79 -3.79 13.34 -1.61
N ASN A 80 -4.68 13.76 -2.53
CA ASN A 80 -5.10 12.90 -3.64
C ASN A 80 -4.20 13.06 -4.86
N ILE A 81 -3.97 11.95 -5.54
CA ILE A 81 -3.49 11.91 -6.93
C ILE A 81 -4.64 11.58 -7.87
N TYR A 82 -4.50 12.01 -9.12
CA TYR A 82 -5.52 11.81 -10.15
C TYR A 82 -4.95 11.09 -11.38
N GLY A 83 -5.77 10.20 -11.96
CA GLY A 83 -5.49 9.52 -13.22
C GLY A 83 -6.74 9.45 -14.09
N GLU A 84 -6.63 9.95 -15.33
CA GLU A 84 -7.66 9.85 -16.36
C GLU A 84 -7.46 8.60 -17.22
N LYS A 85 -8.55 8.03 -17.74
CA LYS A 85 -8.54 6.83 -18.59
C LYS A 85 -7.50 6.93 -19.71
N GLY A 86 -6.69 5.88 -19.84
CA GLY A 86 -5.54 5.82 -20.74
C GLY A 86 -4.26 6.47 -20.21
N GLY A 87 -4.31 7.31 -19.19
CA GLY A 87 -3.11 7.86 -18.54
C GLY A 87 -2.29 6.80 -17.80
N ARG A 88 -1.00 7.06 -17.57
CA ARG A 88 -0.12 6.11 -16.85
C ARG A 88 -0.60 5.82 -15.44
N VAL A 89 -0.93 6.87 -14.68
CA VAL A 89 -1.42 6.76 -13.30
C VAL A 89 -2.72 5.95 -13.27
N TYR A 90 -3.61 6.20 -14.23
CA TYR A 90 -4.84 5.43 -14.39
C TYR A 90 -4.55 3.96 -14.67
N SER A 91 -3.73 3.65 -15.69
CA SER A 91 -3.40 2.25 -16.04
C SER A 91 -2.84 1.49 -14.85
N LEU A 92 -1.95 2.12 -14.06
CA LEU A 92 -1.41 1.53 -12.85
C LEU A 92 -2.51 1.23 -11.81
N ILE A 93 -3.34 2.22 -11.46
CA ILE A 93 -4.38 2.07 -10.43
C ILE A 93 -5.46 1.08 -10.87
N ASP A 94 -5.95 1.20 -12.11
CA ASP A 94 -7.02 0.37 -12.65
C ASP A 94 -6.58 -1.11 -12.70
N SER A 95 -5.39 -1.37 -13.23
CA SER A 95 -4.86 -2.73 -13.35
C SER A 95 -4.48 -3.34 -12.00
N LEU A 96 -3.95 -2.55 -11.05
CA LEU A 96 -3.75 -3.01 -9.67
C LEU A 96 -5.07 -3.40 -9.00
N ASN A 97 -6.10 -2.56 -9.14
CA ASN A 97 -7.41 -2.81 -8.55
C ASN A 97 -8.04 -4.07 -9.17
N HIS A 98 -7.94 -4.24 -10.50
CA HIS A 98 -8.37 -5.45 -11.19
C HIS A 98 -7.64 -6.69 -10.67
N ALA A 99 -6.30 -6.66 -10.64
CA ALA A 99 -5.48 -7.81 -10.26
C ALA A 99 -5.69 -8.23 -8.79
N LEU A 100 -5.85 -7.25 -7.88
CA LEU A 100 -5.98 -7.52 -6.44
C LEU A 100 -7.42 -7.84 -6.01
N ASN A 101 -8.42 -7.18 -6.62
CA ASN A 101 -9.81 -7.26 -6.16
C ASN A 101 -10.74 -7.97 -7.15
N ASN A 102 -10.22 -8.48 -8.26
CA ASN A 102 -10.98 -9.17 -9.31
C ASN A 102 -12.17 -8.34 -9.85
N VAL A 103 -12.00 -7.03 -9.94
CA VAL A 103 -12.99 -6.10 -10.51
C VAL A 103 -12.68 -5.86 -11.99
N SER A 104 -13.66 -5.70 -12.86
CA SER A 104 -13.41 -5.45 -14.29
C SER A 104 -12.56 -4.20 -14.52
N MET A 105 -11.62 -4.26 -15.48
CA MET A 105 -10.84 -3.10 -15.93
C MET A 105 -11.70 -2.08 -16.68
N ASN A 106 -11.23 -0.83 -16.74
CA ASN A 106 -11.78 0.25 -17.55
C ASN A 106 -13.23 0.68 -17.23
N VAL A 107 -13.72 0.34 -16.03
CA VAL A 107 -15.08 0.66 -15.58
C VAL A 107 -15.24 2.15 -15.26
N GLN A 108 -14.22 2.75 -14.65
CA GLN A 108 -14.23 4.18 -14.30
C GLN A 108 -13.56 5.01 -15.39
N GLU A 109 -14.05 6.22 -15.64
CA GLU A 109 -13.40 7.17 -16.56
C GLU A 109 -12.19 7.87 -15.92
N SER A 110 -12.11 7.85 -14.58
CA SER A 110 -10.95 8.34 -13.86
C SER A 110 -10.86 7.80 -12.43
N TYR A 111 -9.69 7.92 -11.81
CA TYR A 111 -9.45 7.62 -10.41
C TYR A 111 -8.92 8.84 -9.66
N SER A 112 -9.44 9.07 -8.46
CA SER A 112 -8.89 10.00 -7.46
C SER A 112 -8.65 9.20 -6.19
N VAL A 113 -7.38 9.04 -5.81
CA VAL A 113 -7.00 8.21 -4.65
C VAL A 113 -6.11 9.01 -3.71
N ASN A 114 -6.31 8.85 -2.40
CA ASN A 114 -5.40 9.39 -1.40
C ASN A 114 -4.05 8.68 -1.50
N PHE A 115 -3.00 9.44 -1.81
CA PHE A 115 -1.69 8.89 -2.18
C PHE A 115 -1.03 8.13 -1.03
N ASP A 116 -1.09 8.67 0.19
CA ASP A 116 -0.43 8.04 1.34
C ASP A 116 -1.08 6.71 1.69
N THR A 117 -2.42 6.66 1.69
CA THR A 117 -3.17 5.41 1.86
C THR A 117 -2.86 4.42 0.74
N PHE A 118 -2.89 4.86 -0.53
CA PHE A 118 -2.57 4.01 -1.68
C PHE A 118 -1.16 3.43 -1.57
N ARG A 119 -0.15 4.29 -1.36
CA ARG A 119 1.25 3.90 -1.20
C ARG A 119 1.43 2.92 -0.05
N LYS A 120 0.88 3.24 1.13
CA LYS A 120 0.97 2.38 2.31
C LYS A 120 0.38 1.01 2.02
N ASN A 121 -0.84 0.96 1.48
CA ASN A 121 -1.53 -0.30 1.22
C ASN A 121 -0.78 -1.17 0.20
N ILE A 122 -0.23 -0.59 -0.86
CA ILE A 122 0.57 -1.36 -1.83
C ILE A 122 1.85 -1.86 -1.17
N ASN A 123 2.62 -1.00 -0.50
CA ASN A 123 3.90 -1.37 0.09
C ASN A 123 3.78 -2.40 1.23
N GLU A 124 2.68 -2.40 1.96
CA GLU A 124 2.46 -3.32 3.10
C GLU A 124 1.79 -4.63 2.68
N ASN A 125 0.94 -4.61 1.64
CA ASN A 125 0.06 -5.75 1.34
C ASN A 125 0.26 -6.35 -0.05
N VAL A 126 1.14 -5.81 -0.90
CA VAL A 126 1.41 -6.36 -2.23
C VAL A 126 2.86 -6.79 -2.30
N GLY A 127 3.07 -8.09 -2.47
CA GLY A 127 4.41 -8.67 -2.53
C GLY A 127 4.96 -8.59 -3.94
N ASN A 128 4.65 -9.60 -4.75
CA ASN A 128 5.11 -9.68 -6.14
C ASN A 128 4.00 -9.27 -7.12
N VAL A 129 4.39 -8.54 -8.15
CA VAL A 129 3.54 -8.20 -9.29
C VAL A 129 4.15 -8.70 -10.59
N LYS A 130 3.28 -9.02 -11.54
CA LYS A 130 3.61 -9.16 -12.95
C LYS A 130 3.03 -7.96 -13.68
N ILE A 131 3.88 -7.20 -14.36
CA ILE A 131 3.54 -5.99 -15.09
C ILE A 131 3.83 -6.19 -16.56
N LYS A 132 2.93 -5.69 -17.42
CA LYS A 132 3.16 -5.54 -18.85
C LYS A 132 3.36 -4.06 -19.17
N ALA A 133 4.45 -3.75 -19.89
CA ALA A 133 4.62 -2.46 -20.52
C ALA A 133 3.67 -2.38 -21.73
N VAL A 134 2.74 -1.43 -21.73
CA VAL A 134 1.77 -1.28 -22.81
C VAL A 134 1.94 0.04 -23.52
N GLN A 135 1.66 0.05 -24.82
CA GLN A 135 1.70 1.27 -25.62
C GLN A 135 0.72 2.28 -25.03
N SER A 136 1.18 3.52 -24.85
CA SER A 136 0.28 4.60 -24.44
C SER A 136 -0.74 4.88 -25.55
N TRP A 137 -1.99 5.22 -25.19
CA TRP A 137 -3.00 5.64 -26.17
C TRP A 137 -2.53 6.83 -27.00
N ASN A 138 -1.65 7.67 -26.45
CA ASN A 138 -0.99 8.73 -27.20
C ASN A 138 0.25 8.15 -27.90
N PRO A 139 0.26 8.00 -29.23
CA PRO A 139 1.39 7.43 -29.96
C PRO A 139 2.66 8.28 -29.86
N ASN A 140 2.55 9.56 -29.49
CA ASN A 140 3.68 10.46 -29.27
C ASN A 140 4.24 10.40 -27.84
N ALA A 141 3.66 9.57 -26.96
CA ALA A 141 4.17 9.41 -25.61
C ALA A 141 5.55 8.76 -25.64
N LYS A 142 6.53 9.40 -24.97
CA LYS A 142 7.93 8.94 -24.93
C LYS A 142 8.18 7.68 -24.10
N ALA A 143 7.17 7.19 -23.40
CA ALA A 143 7.29 6.04 -22.50
C ALA A 143 5.95 5.33 -22.39
N CYS A 144 6.02 4.01 -22.23
CA CYS A 144 4.88 3.12 -22.07
C CYS A 144 4.03 3.44 -20.83
N ASN A 145 2.83 2.89 -20.79
CA ASN A 145 2.09 2.71 -19.54
C ASN A 145 2.53 1.37 -18.91
N LEU A 146 2.22 1.20 -17.63
CA LEU A 146 2.41 -0.06 -16.92
C LEU A 146 1.03 -0.60 -16.53
N GLU A 147 0.75 -1.84 -16.90
CA GLU A 147 -0.45 -2.56 -16.49
C GLU A 147 -0.05 -3.78 -15.66
N VAL A 148 -0.55 -3.86 -14.43
CA VAL A 148 -0.41 -5.03 -13.58
C VAL A 148 -1.35 -6.12 -14.08
N VAL A 149 -0.77 -7.19 -14.61
CA VAL A 149 -1.53 -8.33 -15.17
C VAL A 149 -1.77 -9.42 -14.12
N ASP A 150 -0.94 -9.46 -13.08
CA ASP A 150 -1.11 -10.33 -11.92
C ASP A 150 -0.46 -9.67 -10.70
N ALA A 151 -1.07 -9.84 -9.55
CA ALA A 151 -0.55 -9.32 -8.29
C ALA A 151 -0.85 -10.31 -7.19
N LYS A 152 0.20 -10.71 -6.48
CA LYS A 152 0.04 -11.45 -5.23
C LYS A 152 -0.04 -10.43 -4.12
N SER A 153 -1.20 -10.38 -3.46
CA SER A 153 -1.24 -9.87 -2.10
C SER A 153 -0.09 -10.52 -1.36
N GLY A 154 0.84 -9.72 -0.86
CA GLY A 154 1.96 -10.24 -0.10
C GLY A 154 1.38 -11.16 0.97
N SER A 155 2.01 -12.30 1.20
CA SER A 155 1.93 -12.88 2.53
C SER A 155 2.23 -11.70 3.46
N PRO A 156 1.35 -11.36 4.42
CA PRO A 156 1.67 -10.30 5.34
C PRO A 156 3.09 -10.60 5.83
N VAL A 157 3.99 -9.61 5.74
CA VAL A 157 5.19 -9.64 6.59
C VAL A 157 4.68 -10.18 7.92
N GLU A 158 5.25 -11.27 8.42
CA GLU A 158 4.89 -11.83 9.72
C GLU A 158 5.09 -10.75 10.79
N LYS A 159 4.12 -9.85 10.91
CA LYS A 159 3.67 -9.27 12.14
C LYS A 159 2.66 -10.29 12.63
N ASN A 160 3.15 -11.36 13.24
CA ASN A 160 2.39 -12.27 14.11
C ASN A 160 0.91 -12.49 13.73
N GLY A 161 0.62 -12.94 12.51
CA GLY A 161 -0.73 -13.25 12.05
C GLY A 161 -1.70 -12.07 12.05
N THR A 162 -2.75 -12.15 11.24
CA THR A 162 -4.03 -11.62 11.72
C THR A 162 -4.32 -12.37 13.02
N THR A 163 -4.04 -11.76 14.17
CA THR A 163 -4.32 -12.41 15.44
C THR A 163 -5.80 -12.78 15.45
N ASP A 164 -6.17 -13.92 16.04
CA ASP A 164 -7.57 -14.33 16.12
C ASP A 164 -8.48 -13.23 16.72
N LEU A 165 -7.88 -12.28 17.46
CA LEU A 165 -8.50 -11.07 18.01
C LEU A 165 -9.02 -10.10 16.93
N GLU A 166 -8.30 -9.93 15.81
CA GLU A 166 -8.74 -9.07 14.71
C GLU A 166 -9.92 -9.67 13.95
N GLN A 167 -9.94 -11.00 13.78
CA GLN A 167 -11.10 -11.71 13.22
C GLN A 167 -12.30 -11.68 14.15
N LEU A 168 -12.06 -11.75 15.47
CA LEU A 168 -13.11 -11.66 16.48
C LEU A 168 -13.81 -10.29 16.46
N ALA A 169 -13.04 -9.22 16.29
CA ALA A 169 -13.56 -7.86 16.23
C ALA A 169 -14.43 -7.59 14.99
N GLN A 170 -14.17 -8.25 13.86
CA GLN A 170 -15.04 -8.15 12.68
C GLN A 170 -16.45 -8.71 12.94
N ASN A 171 -16.60 -9.62 13.91
CA ASN A 171 -17.83 -10.35 14.20
C ASN A 171 -18.53 -9.96 15.51
N ASP A 172 -17.95 -9.05 16.29
CA ASP A 172 -18.52 -8.58 17.56
C ASP A 172 -18.41 -7.05 17.69
N PRO A 173 -19.55 -6.31 17.68
CA PRO A 173 -19.55 -4.86 17.74
C PRO A 173 -18.85 -4.27 18.97
N ALA A 174 -18.96 -4.91 20.14
CA ALA A 174 -18.33 -4.40 21.37
C ALA A 174 -16.81 -4.55 21.30
N ILE A 175 -16.32 -5.65 20.72
CA ILE A 175 -14.89 -5.91 20.53
C ILE A 175 -14.31 -4.99 19.46
N LYS A 176 -15.07 -4.71 18.39
CA LYS A 176 -14.69 -3.75 17.36
C LYS A 176 -14.47 -2.36 17.94
N ILE A 177 -15.44 -1.85 18.70
CA ILE A 177 -15.35 -0.52 19.32
C ILE A 177 -14.18 -0.44 20.30
N ALA A 178 -13.96 -1.50 21.09
CA ALA A 178 -12.79 -1.59 21.97
C ALA A 178 -11.46 -1.58 21.18
N GLN A 179 -11.39 -2.28 20.05
CA GLN A 179 -10.22 -2.29 19.19
C GLN A 179 -9.95 -0.93 18.56
N ASP A 180 -10.99 -0.27 18.02
CA ASP A 180 -10.90 1.07 17.46
C ASP A 180 -10.45 2.10 18.52
N GLY A 181 -10.92 1.94 19.76
CA GLY A 181 -10.49 2.71 20.93
C GLY A 181 -9.01 2.54 21.26
N LEU A 182 -8.46 1.32 21.15
CA LEU A 182 -7.03 1.07 21.35
C LEU A 182 -6.18 1.63 20.20
N LEU A 183 -6.63 1.48 18.96
CA LEU A 183 -5.96 2.00 17.77
C LEU A 183 -5.88 3.53 17.80
N SER A 184 -6.96 4.22 18.18
CA SER A 184 -6.96 5.68 18.33
C SER A 184 -6.03 6.20 19.43
N LYS A 185 -5.62 5.33 20.36
CA LYS A 185 -4.69 5.63 21.46
C LYS A 185 -3.26 5.14 21.19
N ASP A 186 -2.96 4.66 19.97
CA ASP A 186 -1.70 4.00 19.61
C ASP A 186 -1.30 2.88 20.59
N LYS A 187 -2.29 2.13 21.11
CA LYS A 187 -2.05 1.01 22.04
C LYS A 187 -2.06 -0.33 21.31
N GLU A 188 -1.19 -1.24 21.75
CA GLU A 188 -1.17 -2.61 21.25
C GLU A 188 -2.49 -3.35 21.50
N ILE A 189 -2.93 -4.14 20.52
CA ILE A 189 -4.13 -4.97 20.61
C ILE A 189 -3.73 -6.30 21.25
N THR A 190 -4.06 -6.47 22.54
CA THR A 190 -3.84 -7.71 23.30
C THR A 190 -5.12 -8.08 24.06
N LYS A 191 -5.29 -9.35 24.44
CA LYS A 191 -6.44 -9.81 25.26
C LYS A 191 -6.63 -8.93 26.50
N LYS A 192 -5.52 -8.60 27.18
CA LYS A 192 -5.50 -7.75 28.38
C LYS A 192 -5.97 -6.33 28.09
N ASN A 193 -5.48 -5.72 27.01
CA ASN A 193 -5.85 -4.35 26.65
C ASN A 193 -7.31 -4.27 26.17
N LEU A 194 -7.79 -5.27 25.43
CA LEU A 194 -9.19 -5.37 25.03
C LEU A 194 -10.11 -5.55 26.25
N ALA A 195 -9.75 -6.41 27.20
CA ALA A 195 -10.50 -6.58 28.44
C ALA A 195 -10.57 -5.28 29.26
N PHE A 196 -9.48 -4.51 29.29
CA PHE A 196 -9.43 -3.21 29.96
C PHE A 196 -10.31 -2.16 29.27
N GLU A 197 -10.26 -2.08 27.93
CA GLU A 197 -11.08 -1.14 27.17
C GLU A 197 -12.58 -1.51 27.27
N LEU A 198 -12.92 -2.79 27.17
CA LEU A 198 -14.29 -3.29 27.41
C LEU A 198 -14.78 -2.99 28.84
N LYS A 199 -13.88 -3.04 29.83
CA LYS A 199 -14.22 -2.68 31.21
C LYS A 199 -14.49 -1.18 31.33
N THR A 200 -13.71 -0.35 30.64
CA THR A 200 -13.94 1.10 30.55
C THR A 200 -15.31 1.38 29.93
N MET A 201 -15.66 0.69 28.82
CA MET A 201 -16.97 0.80 28.15
C MET A 201 -18.14 0.35 29.04
N LEU A 202 -17.94 -0.65 29.91
CA LEU A 202 -18.94 -1.07 30.89
C LEU A 202 -19.12 0.00 31.99
N ASP A 203 -18.03 0.62 32.43
CA ASP A 203 -18.03 1.63 33.48
C ASP A 203 -18.58 2.98 32.98
N SER A 204 -18.49 3.26 31.68
CA SER A 204 -19.13 4.41 31.01
C SER A 204 -20.57 4.14 30.53
N GLU A 205 -21.12 2.95 30.78
CA GLU A 205 -22.44 2.51 30.34
C GLU A 205 -22.62 2.41 28.81
N ASP A 206 -21.53 2.40 28.04
CA ASP A 206 -21.55 2.22 26.57
C ASP A 206 -21.93 0.79 26.16
N ILE A 207 -21.69 -0.19 27.04
CA ILE A 207 -22.13 -1.58 26.90
C ILE A 207 -22.73 -2.10 28.21
N ASN A 208 -23.62 -3.08 28.12
CA ASN A 208 -24.22 -3.70 29.30
C ASN A 208 -23.40 -4.90 29.82
N LYS A 209 -23.70 -5.35 31.06
CA LYS A 209 -23.03 -6.49 31.70
C LYS A 209 -23.08 -7.78 30.89
N THR A 210 -24.12 -7.98 30.09
CA THR A 210 -24.29 -9.19 29.26
C THR A 210 -23.37 -9.15 28.04
N GLU A 211 -23.28 -8.00 27.37
CA GLU A 211 -22.36 -7.76 26.25
C GLU A 211 -20.91 -7.88 26.69
N PHE A 212 -20.55 -7.26 27.82
CA PHE A 212 -19.23 -7.36 28.42
C PHE A 212 -18.83 -8.83 28.69
N LYS A 213 -19.71 -9.62 29.33
CA LYS A 213 -19.44 -11.04 29.60
C LYS A 213 -19.30 -11.86 28.32
N LYS A 214 -20.14 -11.63 27.31
CA LYS A 214 -20.06 -12.33 26.02
C LYS A 214 -18.77 -12.00 25.29
N ALA A 215 -18.35 -10.74 25.28
CA ALA A 215 -17.12 -10.29 24.65
C ALA A 215 -15.89 -10.91 25.33
N LEU A 216 -15.83 -10.92 26.67
CA LEU A 216 -14.75 -11.59 27.41
C LEU A 216 -14.68 -13.09 27.12
N GLN A 217 -15.82 -13.80 27.14
CA GLN A 217 -15.85 -15.23 26.81
C GLN A 217 -15.35 -15.54 25.40
N LYS A 218 -15.55 -14.63 24.45
CA LYS A 218 -15.05 -14.76 23.08
C LYS A 218 -13.54 -14.52 23.01
N ILE A 219 -13.03 -13.52 23.74
CA ILE A 219 -11.59 -13.21 23.83
C ILE A 219 -10.80 -14.33 24.54
N ASP A 220 -11.37 -14.92 25.59
CA ASP A 220 -10.76 -16.00 26.37
C ASP A 220 -10.71 -17.35 25.63
N LYS A 221 -11.52 -17.52 24.58
CA LYS A 221 -11.56 -18.73 23.75
C LYS A 221 -10.49 -18.77 22.65
N LEU A 222 -9.87 -17.62 22.40
CA LEU A 222 -8.64 -17.50 21.61
C LEU A 222 -7.44 -17.87 22.47
#